data_AF-A0A7R9XPL9-F1
#
_entry.id   AF-A0A7R9XPL9-F1
#
_cell.length_a   1.000
_cell.length_b   1.000
_cell.length_c   1.000
_cell.angle_alpha   90.00
_cell.angle_beta   90.00
_cell.angle_gamma   90.00
#
_symmetry.space_group_name_H-M   'P 1'
#
loop_
_entity.id
_entity.type
_entity.pdbx_description
1 polymer ?
#
loop_
_entity_poly.entity_id
_entity_poly.type
_entity_poly.pdbx_seq_one_letter_code
_entity_poly.pdbx_strand_id
1 'polypeptide(L)'
;GSCGNFLELDASGELAASFQGLEVNPPFYVEVSDAACRMCRDLLESAETNGRALTVVVVVPSRANEEGVRWCATSPFHVAELFFEPRRSSFIMATNCAAPSSGAGRAAAGARRRSSHPLSVFILQTQNGQVKWPCTVAKLQRLYKAFMADEKEEDEEE
;
A
#
# COMPACT_ATOMS: atom_id res chain seq x y z
N GLY A 1 -3.02 14.28 5.05
CA GLY A 1 -2.10 13.24 5.46
C GLY A 1 -1.47 12.75 4.20
N SER A 2 -0.27 13.15 3.79
CA SER A 2 0.91 13.54 4.59
C SER A 2 1.20 12.51 5.68
N CYS A 3 2.28 11.77 5.43
CA CYS A 3 2.78 10.59 6.11
C CYS A 3 2.71 10.70 7.63
N GLY A 4 1.80 9.96 8.27
CA GLY A 4 1.76 9.82 9.73
C GLY A 4 2.43 8.52 10.15
N ASN A 5 3.50 8.62 10.95
CA ASN A 5 4.19 7.59 11.74
C ASN A 5 4.03 6.14 11.25
N PHE A 6 4.85 5.75 10.27
CA PHE A 6 4.70 4.44 9.63
C PHE A 6 5.46 3.29 10.31
N LEU A 7 6.24 3.56 11.35
CA LEU A 7 6.98 2.51 12.06
C LEU A 7 6.92 2.81 13.56
N GLU A 8 6.03 2.12 14.29
CA GLU A 8 6.22 1.95 15.72
C GLU A 8 7.35 0.93 15.90
N LEU A 9 8.56 1.44 15.76
CA LEU A 9 9.74 0.75 16.25
C LEU A 9 9.72 0.86 17.77
N ASP A 10 9.96 -0.25 18.45
CA ASP A 10 10.22 -0.21 19.88
C ASP A 10 11.55 0.53 20.16
N ALA A 11 11.88 0.70 21.43
CA ALA A 11 13.08 1.43 21.84
C ALA A 11 14.40 0.82 21.29
N SER A 12 14.37 -0.40 20.75
CA SER A 12 15.52 -1.07 20.14
C SER A 12 15.62 -0.86 18.61
N GLY A 13 14.63 -0.20 18.00
CA GLY A 13 14.57 -0.07 16.54
C GLY A 13 13.94 -1.28 15.85
N GLU A 14 13.37 -2.22 16.62
CA GLU A 14 12.67 -3.39 16.10
C GLU A 14 11.17 -3.12 15.97
N LEU A 15 10.50 -3.83 15.04
CA LEU A 15 9.06 -3.71 14.89
C LEU A 15 8.35 -4.10 16.20
N ALA A 16 7.51 -3.23 16.74
CA ALA A 16 6.79 -3.52 17.98
C ALA A 16 5.96 -4.82 17.86
N ALA A 17 5.84 -5.59 18.95
CA ALA A 17 5.12 -6.88 18.95
C ALA A 17 3.62 -6.77 18.65
N SER A 18 3.05 -5.57 18.77
CA SER A 18 1.67 -5.25 18.42
C SER A 18 1.46 -5.02 16.91
N PHE A 19 2.52 -4.92 16.11
CA PHE A 19 2.41 -4.51 14.72
C PHE A 19 1.79 -5.62 13.84
N GLN A 20 0.70 -5.32 13.14
CA GLN A 20 -0.15 -6.32 12.46
C GLN A 20 -0.05 -6.28 10.93
N GLY A 21 0.43 -5.18 10.35
CA GLY A 21 0.60 -5.04 8.92
C GLY A 21 1.03 -3.61 8.54
N LEU A 22 1.85 -3.50 7.51
CA LEU A 22 2.40 -2.26 6.97
C LEU A 22 1.79 -1.97 5.59
N GLU A 23 1.55 -0.70 5.29
CA GLU A 23 1.14 -0.13 4.00
C GLU A 23 2.17 0.91 3.57
N VAL A 24 2.97 0.57 2.57
CA VAL A 24 4.11 1.39 2.15
C VAL A 24 3.77 1.99 0.79
N ASN A 25 3.39 3.27 0.80
CA ASN A 25 3.10 4.07 -0.38
C ASN A 25 4.13 5.21 -0.48
N PRO A 26 5.35 4.91 -0.96
CA PRO A 26 6.39 5.91 -1.09
C PRO A 26 5.99 6.98 -2.11
N PRO A 27 6.50 8.21 -1.97
CA PRO A 27 6.33 9.21 -3.02
C PRO A 27 6.94 8.69 -4.33
N PHE A 28 6.37 9.09 -5.47
CA PHE A 28 6.71 8.55 -6.80
C PHE A 28 8.05 9.09 -7.36
N TYR A 29 9.08 9.07 -6.54
CA TYR A 29 10.48 9.29 -6.89
C TYR A 29 11.19 7.93 -6.87
N VAL A 30 11.92 7.63 -7.94
CA VAL A 30 12.51 6.30 -8.18
C VAL A 30 13.37 5.86 -6.99
N GLU A 31 14.25 6.74 -6.54
CA GLU A 31 15.21 6.48 -5.47
C GLU A 31 14.50 6.23 -4.13
N VAL A 32 13.37 6.90 -3.89
CA VAL A 32 12.61 6.76 -2.65
C VAL A 32 11.77 5.48 -2.68
N SER A 33 11.14 5.16 -3.83
CA SER A 33 10.44 3.89 -4.01
C SER A 33 11.39 2.71 -3.85
N ASP A 34 12.57 2.77 -4.45
CA ASP A 34 13.58 1.73 -4.36
C ASP A 34 14.06 1.53 -2.91
N ALA A 35 14.37 2.63 -2.21
CA ALA A 35 14.74 2.59 -0.80
C ALA A 35 13.62 2.03 0.08
N ALA A 36 12.35 2.39 -0.19
CA ALA A 36 11.21 1.85 0.52
C ALA A 36 11.05 0.35 0.32
N CYS A 37 11.20 -0.15 -0.91
CA CYS A 37 11.17 -1.58 -1.18
C CYS A 37 12.31 -2.33 -0.47
N ARG A 38 13.53 -1.77 -0.43
CA ARG A 38 14.66 -2.34 0.33
C ARG A 38 14.36 -2.40 1.83
N MET A 39 13.79 -1.34 2.41
CA MET A 39 13.38 -1.38 3.83
C MET A 39 12.31 -2.45 4.09
N CYS A 40 11.35 -2.64 3.17
CA CYS A 40 10.35 -3.71 3.30
C CYS A 40 10.99 -5.10 3.30
N ARG A 41 12.00 -5.32 2.45
CA ARG A 41 12.79 -6.56 2.44
C ARG A 41 13.41 -6.82 3.80
N ASP A 42 14.18 -5.87 4.30
CA ASP A 42 14.95 -6.05 5.53
C ASP A 42 14.01 -6.31 6.73
N LEU A 43 12.84 -5.65 6.77
CA LEU A 43 11.80 -5.90 7.77
C LEU A 43 11.18 -7.30 7.66
N LEU A 44 10.87 -7.76 6.45
CA LEU A 44 10.30 -9.10 6.22
C LEU A 44 11.31 -10.19 6.55
N GLU A 45 12.58 -10.03 6.15
CA GLU A 45 13.66 -10.98 6.47
C GLU A 45 13.91 -11.07 7.97
N SER A 46 13.93 -9.93 8.66
CA SER A 46 14.06 -9.88 10.11
C SER A 46 12.85 -10.54 10.80
N ALA A 47 11.63 -10.23 10.37
CA ALA A 47 10.43 -10.84 10.93
C ALA A 47 10.40 -12.36 10.70
N GLU A 48 10.76 -12.83 9.51
CA GLU A 48 10.83 -14.26 9.17
C GLU A 48 11.87 -14.99 10.04
N THR A 49 13.06 -14.42 10.17
CA THR A 49 14.15 -14.98 11.00
C THR A 49 13.73 -15.11 12.46
N ASN A 50 12.93 -14.16 12.95
CA ASN A 50 12.41 -14.16 14.31
C ASN A 50 11.07 -14.93 14.47
N GLY A 51 10.58 -15.59 13.41
CA GLY A 51 9.30 -16.31 13.43
C GLY A 51 8.10 -15.41 13.71
N ARG A 52 8.17 -14.12 13.39
CA ARG A 52 7.10 -13.14 13.62
C ARG A 52 6.18 -13.04 12.41
N ALA A 53 4.88 -12.90 12.66
CA ALA A 53 3.90 -12.68 11.61
C ALA A 53 3.92 -11.21 11.16
N LEU A 54 4.33 -10.96 9.92
CA LEU A 54 4.32 -9.65 9.26
C LEU A 54 3.70 -9.72 7.86
N THR A 55 2.90 -8.71 7.54
CA THR A 55 2.37 -8.40 6.20
C THR A 55 2.79 -6.99 5.82
N VAL A 56 3.29 -6.80 4.60
CA VAL A 56 3.61 -5.49 4.03
C VAL A 56 2.90 -5.36 2.69
N VAL A 57 2.11 -4.31 2.53
CA VAL A 57 1.44 -3.94 1.28
C VAL A 57 2.20 -2.78 0.67
N VAL A 58 2.84 -2.96 -0.47
CA VAL A 58 3.65 -1.93 -1.13
C VAL A 58 2.88 -1.39 -2.33
N VAL A 59 2.62 -0.08 -2.34
CA VAL A 59 1.88 0.63 -3.38
C VAL A 59 2.87 1.50 -4.16
N VAL A 60 3.21 1.10 -5.37
CA VAL A 60 4.26 1.76 -6.17
C VAL A 60 3.83 1.89 -7.63
N PRO A 61 4.27 2.94 -8.35
CA PRO A 61 4.04 3.01 -9.78
C PRO A 61 4.68 1.80 -10.48
N SER A 62 3.95 1.14 -11.39
CA SER A 62 4.45 -0.04 -12.11
C SER A 62 5.52 0.37 -13.12
N ARG A 63 6.79 0.31 -12.71
CA ARG A 63 7.95 0.60 -13.55
C ARG A 63 8.90 -0.58 -13.52
N ALA A 64 8.94 -1.33 -14.63
CA ALA A 64 9.64 -2.62 -14.72
C ALA A 64 11.17 -2.56 -14.51
N ASN A 65 11.79 -1.38 -14.61
CA ASN A 65 13.24 -1.23 -14.56
C ASN A 65 13.79 -0.93 -13.15
N GLU A 66 12.93 -0.66 -12.16
CA GLU A 66 13.34 -0.33 -10.79
C GLU A 66 13.66 -1.61 -10.00
N GLU A 67 14.82 -1.64 -9.33
CA GLU A 67 15.33 -2.83 -8.64
C GLU A 67 14.39 -3.27 -7.52
N GLY A 68 13.89 -2.33 -6.72
CA GLY A 68 12.97 -2.57 -5.62
C GLY A 68 11.61 -3.09 -6.07
N VAL A 69 11.07 -2.56 -7.17
CA VAL A 69 9.82 -3.06 -7.78
C VAL A 69 10.01 -4.48 -8.29
N ARG A 70 11.13 -4.75 -8.97
CA ARG A 70 11.49 -6.10 -9.42
C ARG A 70 11.61 -7.06 -8.25
N TRP A 71 12.27 -6.65 -7.17
CA TRP A 71 12.38 -7.45 -5.97
C TRP A 71 11.00 -7.78 -5.39
N CYS A 72 10.09 -6.81 -5.25
CA CYS A 72 8.74 -7.07 -4.77
C CYS A 72 8.02 -8.16 -5.59
N ALA A 73 8.15 -8.12 -6.92
CA ALA A 73 7.54 -9.09 -7.82
C ALA A 73 8.18 -10.50 -7.74
N THR A 74 9.48 -10.58 -7.48
CA THR A 74 10.23 -11.86 -7.42
C THR A 74 10.56 -12.31 -6.00
N SER A 75 10.03 -11.62 -4.98
CA SER A 75 10.37 -11.85 -3.58
C SER A 75 9.86 -13.21 -3.10
N PRO A 76 10.59 -13.94 -2.25
CA PRO A 76 10.05 -15.13 -1.60
C PRO A 76 8.86 -14.81 -0.67
N PHE A 77 8.73 -13.55 -0.25
CA PHE A 77 7.58 -13.08 0.54
C PHE A 77 6.38 -12.70 -0.34
N HIS A 78 6.52 -12.69 -1.67
CA HIS A 78 5.47 -12.28 -2.57
C HIS A 78 4.29 -13.27 -2.54
N VAL A 79 3.12 -12.78 -2.16
CA VAL A 79 1.89 -13.58 -2.09
C VAL A 79 0.96 -13.24 -3.24
N ALA A 80 0.81 -11.95 -3.54
CA ALA A 80 -0.07 -11.48 -4.62
C ALA A 80 0.35 -10.10 -5.09
N GLU A 81 0.02 -9.80 -6.35
CA GLU A 81 0.13 -8.48 -6.95
C GLU A 81 -1.22 -8.09 -7.53
N LEU A 82 -1.64 -6.84 -7.30
CA LEU A 82 -2.73 -6.21 -8.04
C LEU A 82 -2.13 -5.13 -8.93
N PHE A 83 -2.34 -5.28 -10.23
CA PHE A 83 -1.95 -4.29 -11.22
C PHE A 83 -3.17 -3.44 -11.61
N PHE A 84 -2.97 -2.13 -11.66
CA PHE A 84 -3.96 -1.16 -12.10
C PHE A 84 -3.40 -0.37 -13.28
N GLU A 85 -4.12 -0.41 -14.39
CA GLU A 85 -3.81 0.44 -15.54
C GLU A 85 -3.95 1.93 -15.18
N PRO A 86 -3.31 2.83 -15.96
CA PRO A 86 -3.54 4.26 -15.81
C PRO A 86 -5.03 4.59 -15.81
N ARG A 87 -5.41 5.58 -14.98
CA ARG A 87 -6.76 6.12 -14.81
C ARG A 87 -7.79 5.20 -14.14
N ARG A 88 -7.44 3.95 -13.85
CA ARG A 88 -8.33 2.99 -13.18
C ARG A 88 -8.28 3.05 -11.67
N SER A 89 -7.20 3.57 -11.10
CA SER A 89 -7.07 3.83 -9.66
C SER A 89 -7.17 5.33 -9.36
N SER A 90 -7.60 5.68 -8.14
CA SER A 90 -7.65 7.05 -7.66
C SER A 90 -6.89 7.24 -6.34
N PHE A 91 -6.39 8.46 -6.13
CA PHE A 91 -5.70 8.85 -4.90
C PHE A 91 -6.26 10.15 -4.35
N ILE A 92 -6.21 10.30 -3.03
CA ILE A 92 -6.60 11.54 -2.35
C ILE A 92 -5.46 12.55 -2.47
N MET A 93 -5.76 13.76 -2.97
CA MET A 93 -4.76 14.83 -3.04
C MET A 93 -4.44 15.37 -1.63
N ALA A 94 -3.16 15.43 -1.29
CA ALA A 94 -2.68 15.83 0.04
C ALA A 94 -3.11 17.25 0.46
N THR A 95 -3.37 18.15 -0.50
CA THR A 95 -3.83 19.53 -0.26
C THR A 95 -5.21 19.61 0.40
N ASN A 96 -5.99 18.53 0.39
CA ASN A 96 -7.36 18.50 0.94
C ASN A 96 -7.46 17.90 2.33
N CYS A 97 -6.34 17.54 2.95
CA CYS A 97 -6.35 16.92 4.28
C CYS A 97 -6.32 17.92 5.45
N ALA A 98 -6.51 19.22 5.18
CA ALA A 98 -6.36 20.31 6.14
C ALA A 98 -7.68 21.03 6.47
N ALA A 99 -8.82 20.35 6.43
CA ALA A 99 -10.07 20.89 7.00
C ALA A 99 -10.44 20.10 8.26
N PRO A 100 -10.36 20.70 9.47
CA PRO A 100 -10.78 20.03 10.68
C PRO A 100 -12.30 19.84 10.66
N SER A 101 -12.72 18.67 11.11
CA SER A 101 -14.09 18.26 11.33
C SER A 101 -14.84 19.25 12.23
N SER A 102 -15.77 20.01 11.66
CA SER A 102 -16.82 20.68 12.43
C SER A 102 -18.16 20.57 11.71
N GLY A 103 -19.06 19.75 12.26
CA GLY A 103 -20.50 19.85 12.02
C GLY A 103 -21.01 19.24 10.72
N ALA A 104 -22.15 18.57 10.84
CA ALA A 104 -22.92 17.92 9.79
C ALA A 104 -22.95 18.65 8.43
N GLY A 105 -22.69 17.89 7.37
CA GLY A 105 -22.96 18.28 5.98
C GLY A 105 -21.71 18.43 5.14
N ARG A 106 -21.51 17.50 4.19
CA ARG A 106 -20.62 17.68 3.03
C ARG A 106 -19.20 18.15 3.36
N ALA A 107 -18.36 17.24 3.86
CA ALA A 107 -16.97 17.28 3.43
C ALA A 107 -16.99 16.94 1.93
N ALA A 108 -17.13 17.99 1.10
CA ALA A 108 -17.13 17.90 -0.34
C ALA A 108 -16.02 16.97 -0.80
N ALA A 109 -16.35 16.09 -1.76
CA ALA A 109 -15.44 15.34 -2.62
C ALA A 109 -14.06 16.00 -2.67
N GLY A 110 -13.17 15.59 -1.76
CA GLY A 110 -11.86 16.20 -1.57
C GLY A 110 -10.92 15.75 -2.67
N ALA A 111 -11.19 16.21 -3.90
CA ALA A 111 -10.51 15.97 -5.17
C ALA A 111 -9.68 14.68 -5.18
N ARG A 112 -10.36 13.53 -5.28
CA ARG A 112 -9.70 12.31 -5.70
C ARG A 112 -9.20 12.53 -7.12
N ARG A 113 -7.94 12.22 -7.38
CA ARG A 113 -7.34 12.31 -8.72
C ARG A 113 -7.09 10.90 -9.23
N ARG A 114 -7.59 10.61 -10.42
CA ARG A 114 -7.24 9.39 -11.16
C ARG A 114 -5.72 9.34 -11.36
N SER A 115 -5.12 8.18 -11.09
CA SER A 115 -3.71 7.95 -11.37
C SER A 115 -3.44 8.16 -12.85
N SER A 116 -2.42 8.92 -13.20
CA SER A 116 -1.97 9.02 -14.60
C SER A 116 -0.99 7.91 -14.98
N HIS A 117 -0.59 7.08 -14.02
CA HIS A 117 0.46 6.08 -14.15
C HIS A 117 -0.09 4.70 -13.78
N PRO A 118 0.44 3.62 -14.37
CA PRO A 118 0.11 2.28 -13.90
C PRO A 118 0.61 2.12 -12.46
N LEU A 119 -0.14 1.35 -11.67
CA LEU A 119 0.13 1.14 -10.25
C LEU A 119 0.19 -0.36 -9.96
N SER A 120 1.21 -0.78 -9.22
CA SER A 120 1.31 -2.13 -8.66
C SER A 120 1.11 -2.05 -7.16
N VAL A 121 0.25 -2.93 -6.64
CA VAL A 121 0.04 -3.15 -5.22
C VAL A 121 0.53 -4.55 -4.90
N PHE A 122 1.72 -4.65 -4.33
CA PHE A 122 2.32 -5.92 -3.91
C PHE A 122 1.88 -6.25 -2.49
N ILE A 123 1.55 -7.52 -2.25
CA ILE A 123 1.27 -8.04 -0.92
C ILE A 123 2.37 -9.03 -0.58
N LEU A 124 3.19 -8.65 0.39
CA LEU A 124 4.35 -9.39 0.85
C LEU A 124 4.09 -9.89 2.27
N GLN A 125 4.32 -11.18 2.53
CA GLN A 125 4.07 -11.77 3.83
C GLN A 125 5.14 -12.79 4.20
N THR A 126 5.55 -12.72 5.46
CA THR A 126 6.23 -13.83 6.16
C THR A 126 5.35 -15.08 6.19
N GLN A 127 5.94 -16.26 6.41
CA GLN A 127 5.19 -17.51 6.50
C GLN A 127 4.09 -17.44 7.58
N ASN A 128 4.44 -16.92 8.76
CA ASN A 128 3.49 -16.73 9.86
C ASN A 128 2.45 -15.63 9.56
N GLY A 129 2.82 -14.63 8.75
CA GLY A 129 1.89 -13.63 8.22
C GLY A 129 0.82 -14.26 7.33
N GLN A 130 1.20 -15.19 6.45
CA GLN A 130 0.26 -15.89 5.56
C GLN A 130 -0.73 -16.76 6.35
N VAL A 131 -0.30 -17.40 7.44
CA VAL A 131 -1.18 -18.19 8.31
C VAL A 131 -2.14 -17.29 9.09
N LYS A 132 -1.63 -16.19 9.68
CA LYS A 132 -2.40 -15.28 10.52
C LYS A 132 -3.38 -14.42 9.71
N TRP A 133 -2.95 -13.95 8.53
CA TRP A 133 -3.72 -13.09 7.64
C TRP A 133 -3.68 -13.59 6.20
N PRO A 134 -4.33 -14.72 5.89
CA PRO A 134 -4.28 -15.30 4.55
C PRO A 134 -4.88 -14.36 3.51
N CYS A 135 -4.16 -14.17 2.41
CA CYS A 135 -4.62 -13.45 1.22
C CYS A 135 -5.56 -14.31 0.39
N THR A 136 -6.84 -14.32 0.76
CA THR A 136 -7.87 -15.04 0.00
C THR A 136 -8.30 -14.25 -1.22
N VAL A 137 -8.79 -14.94 -2.25
CA VAL A 137 -9.34 -14.33 -3.48
C VAL A 137 -10.40 -13.27 -3.15
N ALA A 138 -11.28 -13.54 -2.18
CA ALA A 138 -12.31 -12.57 -1.76
C ALA A 138 -11.72 -11.28 -1.17
N LYS A 139 -10.63 -11.37 -0.39
CA LYS A 139 -9.93 -10.18 0.14
C LYS A 139 -9.26 -9.39 -0.98
N LEU A 140 -8.60 -10.07 -1.91
CA LEU A 140 -7.97 -9.45 -3.08
C LEU A 140 -9.00 -8.74 -3.96
N GLN A 141 -10.15 -9.37 -4.23
CA GLN A 141 -11.24 -8.75 -4.97
C GLN A 141 -11.83 -7.53 -4.27
N ARG A 142 -11.98 -7.59 -2.94
CA ARG A 142 -12.45 -6.44 -2.14
C ARG A 142 -11.44 -5.30 -2.20
N LEU A 143 -10.16 -5.60 -2.10
CA LEU A 143 -9.08 -4.61 -2.22
C LEU A 143 -9.07 -3.98 -3.62
N TYR A 144 -9.11 -4.80 -4.67
CA TYR A 144 -9.19 -4.34 -6.05
C TYR A 144 -10.37 -3.39 -6.26
N LYS A 145 -11.58 -3.77 -5.81
CA LYS A 145 -12.77 -2.91 -5.88
C LYS A 145 -12.61 -1.59 -5.11
N ALA A 146 -11.89 -1.58 -3.99
CA ALA A 146 -11.64 -0.38 -3.22
C ALA A 146 -10.77 0.64 -3.98
N PHE A 147 -9.80 0.17 -4.78
CA PHE A 147 -9.00 1.03 -5.66
C PHE A 147 -9.78 1.55 -6.88
N MET A 148 -10.82 0.82 -7.30
CA MET A 148 -11.66 1.13 -8.49
C MET A 148 -12.96 1.87 -8.15
N ALA A 149 -13.24 2.15 -6.87
CA ALA A 149 -14.59 2.54 -6.41
C ALA A 149 -15.14 3.84 -7.03
N ASP A 150 -14.29 4.64 -7.68
CA ASP A 150 -14.66 5.90 -8.34
C ASP A 150 -15.12 5.71 -9.80
N GLU A 151 -15.08 4.51 -10.39
CA GLU A 151 -15.65 4.29 -11.74
C GLU A 151 -17.20 4.39 -11.76
N LYS A 152 -17.87 4.17 -10.62
CA LYS A 152 -19.34 4.07 -10.58
C LYS A 152 -20.10 5.39 -10.49
N GLU A 153 -19.45 6.49 -10.13
CA GLU A 153 -20.15 7.78 -9.95
C GLU A 153 -20.28 8.57 -11.27
N GLU A 154 -19.51 8.25 -12.32
CA GLU A 154 -19.58 8.98 -13.61
C GLU A 154 -20.58 8.37 -14.61
N ASP A 155 -20.97 7.09 -14.47
CA ASP A 155 -21.89 6.42 -15.41
C ASP A 155 -23.39 6.70 -15.14
N GLU A 156 -23.73 7.42 -14.07
CA GLU A 156 -25.12 7.79 -13.73
C GLU A 156 -25.48 9.26 -14.09
N GLU A 157 -24.59 9.99 -14.78
CA GLU A 157 -24.80 11.39 -15.22
C GLU A 157 -24.86 11.59 -16.76
N GLU A 158 -25.26 10.57 -17.55
CA GLU A 158 -25.62 10.74 -18.98
C GLU A 158 -27.13 10.70 -19.25
#